data_AF-A0A7W0RXF7-F1
#
_entry.id   AF-A0A7W0RXF7-F1
#
_cell.length_a   1.000
_cell.length_b   1.000
_cell.length_c   1.000
_cell.angle_alpha   90.00
_cell.angle_beta   90.00
_cell.angle_gamma   90.00
#
_symmetry.space_group_name_H-M   'P 1'
#
loop_
_entity.id
_entity.type
_entity.pdbx_description
1 polymer ?
#
loop_
_entity_poly.entity_id
_entity_poly.type
_entity_poly.pdbx_seq_one_letter_code
_entity_poly.pdbx_strand_id
1 'polypeptide(L)'
;MRRISIIAGSVVAALATGGVLAVSGGAQDPDGQKLQLVTKNFRFKAIDVPPRRPGREPSGSGDNFVISAVVTNRAGARRGSFDAKCTVTRGGRNGRSLCEGVYALTEGQIFLKTRFVNSNDGDISGAITGGTRAYAGARGTLTSVDRRGEAGGDPSDDTLTLLP
;
A
#
# COMPACT_ATOMS: atom_id res chain seq x y z
N MET A 1 -8.55 -6.46 -78.52
CA MET A 1 -7.36 -7.10 -79.12
C MET A 1 -6.29 -6.06 -79.39
N ARG A 2 -5.24 -6.02 -78.57
CA ARG A 2 -3.85 -5.74 -78.97
C ARG A 2 -2.95 -6.01 -77.75
N ARG A 3 -2.00 -6.93 -77.94
CA ARG A 3 -1.03 -7.43 -76.96
C ARG A 3 0.32 -6.71 -77.15
N ILE A 4 1.24 -7.01 -76.21
CA ILE A 4 2.71 -6.84 -76.18
C ILE A 4 3.10 -5.70 -75.21
N SER A 5 3.39 -5.94 -73.92
CA SER A 5 4.46 -6.70 -73.25
C SER A 5 5.87 -6.11 -73.43
N ILE A 6 6.54 -5.86 -72.29
CA ILE A 6 8.00 -5.90 -71.97
C ILE A 6 8.40 -4.66 -71.14
N ILE A 7 9.26 -4.64 -70.11
CA ILE A 7 9.98 -5.52 -69.18
C ILE A 7 10.55 -4.56 -68.09
N ALA A 8 10.69 -5.07 -66.85
CA ALA A 8 11.63 -4.70 -65.77
C ALA A 8 12.02 -3.23 -65.48
N GLY A 9 11.84 -2.87 -64.21
CA GLY A 9 12.47 -1.70 -63.59
C GLY A 9 12.21 -1.70 -62.08
N SER A 10 12.77 -2.68 -61.37
CA SER A 10 12.75 -2.76 -59.91
C SER A 10 13.54 -1.60 -59.30
N VAL A 11 12.86 -0.66 -58.66
CA VAL A 11 13.45 0.23 -57.66
C VAL A 11 12.65 0.02 -56.37
N VAL A 12 13.19 -0.83 -55.51
CA VAL A 12 12.77 -0.92 -54.10
C VAL A 12 13.26 0.36 -53.43
N ALA A 13 12.39 1.38 -53.38
CA ALA A 13 12.57 2.48 -52.46
C ALA A 13 12.12 1.97 -51.08
N ALA A 14 13.10 1.58 -50.26
CA ALA A 14 12.87 1.21 -48.87
C ALA A 14 12.26 2.42 -48.14
N LEU A 15 10.95 2.35 -47.91
CA LEU A 15 10.24 3.15 -46.94
C LEU A 15 10.77 2.78 -45.56
N ALA A 16 11.83 3.45 -45.12
CA ALA A 16 12.19 3.51 -43.72
C ALA A 16 11.18 4.45 -43.02
N THR A 17 9.93 3.99 -42.89
CA THR A 17 9.01 4.52 -41.88
C THR A 17 9.61 4.16 -40.54
N GLY A 18 10.46 5.05 -40.02
CA GLY A 18 10.82 5.08 -38.61
C GLY A 18 9.55 5.35 -37.83
N GLY A 19 8.80 4.29 -37.53
CA GLY A 19 7.71 4.32 -36.58
C GLY A 19 8.30 4.64 -35.23
N VAL A 20 8.30 5.92 -34.87
CA VAL A 20 8.44 6.34 -33.48
C VAL A 20 7.23 5.73 -32.78
N LEU A 21 7.44 4.62 -32.08
CA LEU A 21 6.47 4.11 -31.13
C LEU A 21 6.26 5.23 -30.11
N ALA A 22 5.16 5.97 -30.28
CA ALA A 22 4.66 6.87 -29.27
C ALA A 22 4.31 5.99 -28.06
N VAL A 23 5.28 5.80 -27.16
CA VAL A 23 4.99 5.36 -25.81
C VAL A 23 4.11 6.45 -25.24
N SER A 24 2.80 6.19 -25.18
CA SER A 24 1.88 6.97 -24.38
C SER A 24 2.29 6.75 -22.93
N GLY A 25 3.32 7.47 -22.47
CA GLY A 25 3.59 7.65 -21.07
C GLY A 25 2.33 8.28 -20.50
N GLY A 26 1.55 7.50 -19.75
CA GLY A 26 0.43 8.02 -19.00
C GLY A 26 0.96 9.19 -18.19
N ALA A 27 0.36 10.38 -18.37
CA ALA A 27 0.73 11.56 -17.61
C ALA A 27 0.71 11.18 -16.12
N GLN A 28 1.89 11.10 -15.51
CA GLN A 28 2.00 10.98 -14.07
C GLN A 28 1.40 12.27 -13.53
N ASP A 29 0.27 12.14 -12.82
CA ASP A 29 -0.30 13.23 -12.06
C ASP A 29 0.83 13.80 -11.18
N PRO A 30 1.23 15.08 -11.33
CA PRO A 30 2.32 15.65 -10.56
C PRO A 30 2.08 15.57 -9.05
N ASP A 31 0.82 15.39 -8.63
CA ASP A 31 0.42 15.28 -7.23
C ASP A 31 0.49 13.85 -6.65
N GLY A 32 0.88 12.86 -7.48
CA GLY A 32 0.98 11.46 -7.09
C GLY A 32 -0.38 10.73 -6.98
N GLN A 33 -0.36 9.40 -7.02
CA GLN A 33 -1.60 8.60 -6.99
C GLN A 33 -2.12 8.46 -5.55
N LYS A 34 -3.38 8.83 -5.30
CA LYS A 34 -4.04 8.63 -4.00
C LYS A 34 -4.97 7.42 -4.00
N LEU A 35 -4.83 6.55 -3.00
CA LEU A 35 -5.75 5.44 -2.74
C LEU A 35 -6.51 5.72 -1.44
N GLN A 36 -7.83 5.64 -1.52
CA GLN A 36 -8.73 5.78 -0.38
C GLN A 36 -9.30 4.41 -0.01
N LEU A 37 -8.89 3.92 1.16
CA LEU A 37 -9.23 2.59 1.66
C LEU A 37 -9.93 2.74 3.02
N VAL A 38 -10.75 1.75 3.35
CA VAL A 38 -11.37 1.62 4.66
C VAL A 38 -10.96 0.26 5.22
N THR A 39 -10.32 0.27 6.39
CA THR A 39 -9.91 -0.94 7.10
C THR A 39 -10.88 -1.21 8.23
N LYS A 40 -11.40 -2.43 8.35
CA LYS A 40 -12.40 -2.80 9.37
C LYS A 40 -12.23 -4.25 9.83
N ASN A 41 -13.00 -4.64 10.84
CA ASN A 41 -12.97 -5.99 11.42
C ASN A 41 -11.58 -6.36 11.94
N PHE A 42 -10.93 -5.44 12.66
CA PHE A 42 -9.60 -5.66 13.21
C PHE A 42 -9.55 -6.91 14.11
N ARG A 43 -8.47 -7.67 13.98
CA ARG A 43 -8.07 -8.74 14.89
C ARG A 43 -6.69 -8.39 15.42
N PHE A 44 -6.54 -8.40 16.74
CA PHE A 44 -5.33 -8.02 17.43
C PHE A 44 -4.85 -9.17 18.31
N LYS A 45 -3.55 -9.45 18.29
CA LYS A 45 -2.92 -10.41 19.20
C LYS A 45 -1.61 -9.86 19.74
N ALA A 46 -1.51 -9.73 21.05
CA ALA A 46 -0.27 -9.42 21.76
C ALA A 46 0.57 -10.68 22.01
N ILE A 47 1.89 -10.52 21.96
CA ILE A 47 2.90 -11.55 22.17
C ILE A 47 3.91 -10.99 23.18
N ASP A 48 3.82 -11.49 24.41
CA ASP A 48 4.73 -11.16 25.51
C ASP A 48 6.03 -11.97 25.34
N VAL A 49 7.14 -11.26 25.14
CA VAL A 49 8.45 -11.87 24.89
C VAL A 49 9.21 -11.99 26.21
N PRO A 50 9.78 -13.16 26.55
CA PRO A 50 10.51 -13.34 27.80
C PRO A 50 11.66 -12.33 28.02
N PRO A 51 11.94 -11.94 29.28
CA PRO A 51 11.26 -12.39 30.51
C PRO A 51 9.86 -11.79 30.66
N ARG A 52 8.88 -12.68 30.88
CA ARG A 52 7.47 -12.28 31.00
C ARG A 52 7.30 -11.44 32.25
N ARG A 53 6.53 -10.37 32.15
CA ARG A 53 6.22 -9.53 33.31
C ARG A 53 5.08 -10.14 34.12
N PRO A 54 5.14 -10.12 35.46
CA PRO A 54 4.01 -10.55 36.28
C PRO A 54 2.83 -9.56 36.14
N GLY A 55 1.61 -10.07 35.91
CA GLY A 55 0.37 -9.28 35.97
C GLY A 55 -0.06 -8.60 34.66
N ARG A 56 -0.88 -7.53 34.77
CA ARG A 56 -1.40 -6.71 33.66
C ARG A 56 -0.52 -5.48 33.38
N GLU A 57 0.80 -5.61 33.47
CA GLU A 57 1.69 -4.48 33.22
C GLU A 57 1.66 -4.06 31.73
N PRO A 58 1.86 -2.76 31.42
CA PRO A 58 2.02 -2.31 30.03
C PRO A 58 3.13 -3.07 29.31
N SER A 59 2.97 -3.30 28.01
CA SER A 59 3.87 -4.13 27.18
C SER A 59 5.37 -3.85 27.39
N GLY A 60 6.14 -4.94 27.46
CA GLY A 60 7.59 -5.10 27.34
C GLY A 60 8.22 -4.29 26.23
N SER A 61 9.40 -3.69 26.45
CA SER A 61 10.28 -3.46 25.30
C SER A 61 10.68 -4.82 24.73
N GLY A 62 10.50 -5.01 23.42
CA GLY A 62 10.68 -6.29 22.74
C GLY A 62 9.39 -7.08 22.51
N ASP A 63 8.30 -6.75 23.23
CA ASP A 63 6.99 -7.35 22.98
C ASP A 63 6.53 -7.09 21.57
N ASN A 64 5.75 -8.01 21.03
CA ASN A 64 5.20 -7.88 19.70
C ASN A 64 3.68 -7.87 19.76
N PHE A 65 3.07 -7.27 18.74
CA PHE A 65 1.68 -7.51 18.45
C PHE A 65 1.47 -7.61 16.95
N VAL A 66 0.46 -8.38 16.58
CA VAL A 66 0.06 -8.58 15.19
C VAL A 66 -1.38 -8.13 14.99
N ILE A 67 -1.63 -7.54 13.83
CA ILE A 67 -2.92 -7.01 13.43
C ILE A 67 -3.27 -7.62 12.08
N SER A 68 -4.52 -8.03 11.92
CA SER A 68 -5.08 -8.36 10.62
C SER A 68 -6.46 -7.72 10.47
N ALA A 69 -6.80 -7.25 9.27
CA ALA A 69 -8.07 -6.60 9.00
C ALA A 69 -8.54 -6.78 7.55
N VAL A 70 -9.81 -6.45 7.33
CA VAL A 70 -10.43 -6.42 6.00
C VAL A 70 -10.32 -5.03 5.40
N VAL A 71 -9.95 -4.96 4.12
CA VAL A 71 -9.84 -3.69 3.39
C VAL A 71 -10.96 -3.58 2.37
N THR A 72 -11.68 -2.46 2.40
CA THR A 72 -12.74 -2.11 1.45
C THR A 72 -12.45 -0.75 0.81
N ASN A 73 -13.19 -0.41 -0.26
CA ASN A 73 -13.31 0.98 -0.69
C ASN A 73 -14.40 1.70 0.13
N ARG A 74 -14.59 3.01 -0.10
CA ARG A 74 -15.65 3.80 0.57
C ARG A 74 -17.07 3.33 0.27
N ALA A 75 -17.29 2.69 -0.88
CA ALA A 75 -18.59 2.07 -1.20
C ALA A 75 -18.82 0.73 -0.48
N GLY A 76 -17.85 0.27 0.34
CA GLY A 76 -17.93 -0.98 1.10
C GLY A 76 -17.54 -2.23 0.32
N ALA A 77 -17.18 -2.12 -0.96
CA ALA A 77 -16.72 -3.25 -1.76
C ALA A 77 -15.33 -3.71 -1.30
N ARG A 78 -15.15 -5.02 -1.14
CA ARG A 78 -13.88 -5.60 -0.68
C ARG A 78 -12.77 -5.34 -1.70
N ARG A 79 -11.61 -4.90 -1.20
CA ARG A 79 -10.39 -4.64 -1.98
C ARG A 79 -9.21 -5.51 -1.58
N GLY A 80 -9.23 -6.09 -0.38
CA GLY A 80 -8.12 -6.93 0.07
C GLY A 80 -8.11 -7.19 1.57
N SER A 81 -6.91 -7.38 2.11
CA SER A 81 -6.61 -7.47 3.53
C SER A 81 -5.46 -6.54 3.92
N PHE A 82 -5.38 -6.28 5.22
CA PHE A 82 -4.26 -5.59 5.83
C PHE A 82 -3.68 -6.48 6.92
N ASP A 83 -2.36 -6.61 6.95
CA ASP A 83 -1.62 -7.36 7.96
C ASP A 83 -0.44 -6.52 8.46
N ALA A 84 -0.22 -6.50 9.77
CA ALA A 84 0.90 -5.78 10.37
C ALA A 84 1.50 -6.53 11.55
N LYS A 85 2.80 -6.33 11.73
CA LYS A 85 3.56 -6.70 12.92
C LYS A 85 4.17 -5.44 13.52
N CYS A 86 4.03 -5.29 14.82
CA CYS A 86 4.66 -4.22 15.56
C CYS A 86 5.52 -4.79 16.67
N THR A 87 6.65 -4.15 16.92
CA THR A 87 7.54 -4.42 18.06
C THR A 87 7.58 -3.20 18.95
N VAL A 88 7.30 -3.39 20.23
CA VAL A 88 7.37 -2.34 21.25
C VAL A 88 8.85 -2.00 21.46
N THR A 89 9.23 -0.78 21.11
CA THR A 89 10.59 -0.26 21.30
C THR A 89 10.74 0.48 22.63
N ARG A 90 9.63 0.92 23.21
CA ARG A 90 9.57 1.51 24.54
C ARG A 90 8.27 1.10 25.22
N GLY A 91 8.35 0.48 26.40
CA GLY A 91 7.18 0.17 27.23
C GLY A 91 6.64 1.35 28.06
N GLY A 92 5.58 1.09 28.83
CA GLY A 92 4.96 2.05 29.76
C GLY A 92 3.90 2.97 29.13
N ARG A 93 3.45 3.99 29.88
CA ARG A 93 2.32 4.88 29.52
C ARG A 93 2.53 5.66 28.21
N ASN A 94 3.79 5.96 27.86
CA ASN A 94 4.18 6.62 26.60
C ASN A 94 4.90 5.63 25.69
N GLY A 95 4.33 4.43 25.59
CA GLY A 95 4.91 3.34 24.83
C GLY A 95 5.09 3.71 23.36
N ARG A 96 6.11 3.15 22.73
CA ARG A 96 6.41 3.37 21.31
C ARG A 96 6.60 2.03 20.65
N SER A 97 6.09 1.90 19.45
CA SER A 97 6.23 0.68 18.65
C SER A 97 6.72 1.03 17.26
N LEU A 98 7.53 0.15 16.67
CA LEU A 98 7.82 0.18 15.24
C LEU A 98 7.00 -0.90 14.58
N CYS A 99 6.28 -0.52 13.53
CA CYS A 99 5.37 -1.40 12.80
C CYS A 99 5.81 -1.54 11.35
N GLU A 100 5.69 -2.76 10.85
CA GLU A 100 5.77 -3.10 9.44
C GLU A 100 4.41 -3.66 9.02
N GLY A 101 3.85 -3.13 7.94
CA GLY A 101 2.50 -3.47 7.48
C GLY A 101 2.44 -3.73 5.99
N VAL A 102 1.41 -4.46 5.57
CA VAL A 102 1.16 -4.80 4.17
C VAL A 102 -0.32 -4.64 3.87
N TYR A 103 -0.65 -3.80 2.89
CA TYR A 103 -1.93 -3.89 2.20
C TYR A 103 -1.80 -4.91 1.08
N ALA A 104 -2.53 -6.02 1.17
CA ALA A 104 -2.63 -7.02 0.11
C ALA A 104 -3.91 -6.78 -0.68
N LEU A 105 -3.78 -6.07 -1.79
CA LEU A 105 -4.88 -5.72 -2.69
C LEU A 105 -4.90 -6.65 -3.90
N THR A 106 -6.02 -6.68 -4.63
CA THR A 106 -6.16 -7.47 -5.87
C THR A 106 -5.07 -7.11 -6.89
N GLU A 107 -4.71 -5.84 -6.98
CA GLU A 107 -3.78 -5.30 -7.98
C GLU A 107 -2.30 -5.49 -7.59
N GLY A 108 -2.00 -5.79 -6.32
CA GLY A 108 -0.63 -5.84 -5.81
C GLY A 108 -0.55 -5.65 -4.30
N GLN A 109 0.68 -5.63 -3.78
CA GLN A 109 0.93 -5.34 -2.37
C GLN A 109 1.55 -3.97 -2.20
N ILE A 110 1.25 -3.30 -1.08
CA ILE A 110 1.89 -2.04 -0.66
C ILE A 110 2.50 -2.26 0.72
N PHE A 111 3.79 -1.98 0.86
CA PHE A 111 4.57 -2.20 2.08
C PHE A 111 4.75 -0.92 2.87
N LEU A 112 4.57 -0.99 4.18
CA LEU A 112 4.51 0.16 5.07
C LEU A 112 5.50 0.02 6.22
N LYS A 113 6.04 1.14 6.67
CA LYS A 113 6.69 1.27 7.97
C LYS A 113 6.17 2.48 8.72
N THR A 114 5.88 2.34 10.00
CA THR A 114 5.50 3.46 10.86
C THR A 114 6.06 3.32 12.26
N ARG A 115 6.25 4.46 12.91
CA ARG A 115 6.46 4.53 14.34
C ARG A 115 5.14 4.97 14.99
N PHE A 116 4.58 4.08 15.79
CA PHE A 116 3.33 4.28 16.49
C PHE A 116 3.59 4.67 17.95
N VAL A 117 2.82 5.63 18.48
CA VAL A 117 2.78 5.91 19.92
C VAL A 117 1.60 5.13 20.47
N ASN A 118 1.82 4.32 21.50
CA ASN A 118 0.81 3.42 22.06
C ASN A 118 -0.27 4.17 22.90
N SER A 119 -0.43 5.48 22.69
CA SER A 119 -1.51 6.29 23.23
C SER A 119 -2.71 6.20 22.29
N ASN A 120 -3.91 6.01 22.84
CA ASN A 120 -5.14 5.78 22.08
C ASN A 120 -5.65 6.96 21.24
N ASP A 121 -4.92 8.07 21.16
CA ASP A 121 -5.39 9.32 20.60
C ASP A 121 -4.51 9.74 19.41
N GLY A 122 -5.09 9.72 18.20
CA GLY A 122 -4.55 10.41 17.03
C GLY A 122 -4.39 9.56 15.77
N ASP A 123 -4.32 10.27 14.65
CA ASP A 123 -4.05 9.71 13.33
C ASP A 123 -2.66 9.05 13.29
N ILE A 124 -2.57 7.90 12.64
CA ILE A 124 -1.30 7.21 12.41
C ILE A 124 -0.76 7.66 11.07
N SER A 125 0.49 8.14 11.05
CA SER A 125 1.22 8.42 9.81
C SER A 125 2.35 7.41 9.58
N GLY A 126 2.58 7.04 8.33
CA GLY A 126 3.59 6.04 7.96
C GLY A 126 4.23 6.33 6.60
N ALA A 127 5.30 5.59 6.32
CA ALA A 127 6.00 5.63 5.05
C ALA A 127 5.64 4.39 4.22
N ILE A 128 5.37 4.60 2.94
CA ILE A 128 5.28 3.54 1.94
C ILE A 128 6.71 3.22 1.50
N THR A 129 7.11 1.98 1.70
CA THR A 129 8.49 1.49 1.55
C THR A 129 8.66 0.51 0.39
N GLY A 130 7.63 0.33 -0.42
CA GLY A 130 7.68 -0.50 -1.61
C GLY A 130 6.31 -1.04 -1.96
N GLY A 131 6.29 -1.87 -3.00
CA GLY A 131 5.12 -2.64 -3.39
C GLY A 131 5.44 -3.63 -4.49
N THR A 132 4.41 -4.33 -4.94
CA THR A 132 4.50 -5.37 -5.98
C THR A 132 3.45 -5.14 -7.06
N ARG A 133 3.66 -5.74 -8.24
CA ARG A 133 2.73 -5.68 -9.39
C ARG A 133 2.37 -4.22 -9.75
N ALA A 134 1.09 -3.84 -9.69
CA ALA A 134 0.65 -2.47 -9.98
C ALA A 134 1.29 -1.41 -9.08
N TYR A 135 1.86 -1.81 -7.94
CA TYR A 135 2.54 -0.95 -6.98
C TYR A 135 4.05 -1.20 -6.93
N ALA A 136 4.64 -1.82 -7.96
CA ALA A 136 6.07 -2.06 -8.03
C ALA A 136 6.84 -0.74 -7.90
N GLY A 137 7.79 -0.67 -6.96
CA GLY A 137 8.60 0.53 -6.72
C GLY A 137 7.90 1.64 -5.92
N ALA A 138 6.64 1.44 -5.49
CA ALA A 138 5.87 2.48 -4.81
C ALA A 138 6.58 3.06 -3.57
N ARG A 139 6.51 4.38 -3.45
CA ARG A 139 6.99 5.18 -2.31
C ARG A 139 5.95 6.22 -1.94
N GLY A 140 6.04 6.78 -0.74
CA GLY A 140 5.15 7.86 -0.31
C GLY A 140 4.69 7.71 1.12
N THR A 141 3.45 8.10 1.39
CA THR A 141 2.94 8.24 2.77
C THR A 141 1.60 7.54 2.97
N LEU A 142 1.35 7.16 4.22
CA LEU A 142 0.09 6.68 4.73
C LEU A 142 -0.39 7.64 5.81
N THR A 143 -1.68 7.96 5.80
CA THR A 143 -2.40 8.48 6.97
C THR A 143 -3.59 7.58 7.25
N SER A 144 -3.74 7.16 8.50
CA SER A 144 -4.80 6.29 8.98
C SER A 144 -5.54 7.02 10.10
N VAL A 145 -6.82 7.30 9.88
CA VAL A 145 -7.69 8.01 10.83
C VAL A 145 -8.58 6.98 11.50
N ASP A 146 -8.49 6.89 12.81
CA ASP A 146 -9.31 5.99 13.61
C ASP A 146 -10.75 6.52 13.72
N ARG A 147 -11.72 5.67 13.43
CA ARG A 147 -13.16 5.97 13.48
C ARG A 147 -13.91 5.07 14.46
N ARG A 148 -13.21 4.56 15.48
CA ARG A 148 -13.82 3.87 16.63
C ARG A 148 -15.06 4.62 17.14
N GLY A 149 -16.14 3.87 17.37
CA GLY A 149 -17.43 4.43 17.79
C GLY A 149 -18.39 4.79 16.65
N GLU A 150 -17.94 4.77 15.39
CA GLU A 150 -18.83 4.87 14.23
C GLU A 150 -19.51 3.52 13.90
N ALA A 151 -20.69 3.57 13.27
CA ALA A 151 -21.43 2.37 12.89
C ALA A 151 -20.63 1.54 11.86
N GLY A 152 -20.36 0.26 12.15
CA GLY A 152 -19.68 -0.65 11.20
C GLY A 152 -18.48 -1.45 11.72
N GLY A 153 -18.19 -1.38 13.02
CA GLY A 153 -17.20 -2.27 13.67
C GLY A 153 -15.78 -1.72 13.71
N ASP A 154 -15.63 -0.54 14.32
CA ASP A 154 -14.37 0.18 14.53
C ASP A 154 -13.52 0.33 13.25
N PRO A 155 -14.04 1.03 12.22
CA PRO A 155 -13.30 1.24 10.99
C PRO A 155 -12.15 2.24 11.18
N SER A 156 -11.24 2.21 10.21
CA SER A 156 -10.27 3.28 10.00
C SER A 156 -10.28 3.70 8.53
N ASP A 157 -10.22 5.01 8.31
CA ASP A 157 -10.08 5.61 6.99
C ASP A 157 -8.59 5.79 6.66
N ASP A 158 -8.14 5.09 5.64
CA ASP A 158 -6.74 5.06 5.23
C ASP A 158 -6.55 5.80 3.90
N THR A 159 -5.68 6.81 3.92
CA THR A 159 -5.22 7.53 2.73
C THR A 159 -3.78 7.16 2.43
N LEU A 160 -3.56 6.49 1.29
CA LEU A 160 -2.22 6.20 0.79
C LEU A 160 -1.91 7.16 -0.35
N THR A 161 -0.84 7.93 -0.22
CA THR A 161 -0.35 8.84 -1.28
C THR A 161 0.93 8.26 -1.85
N LEU A 162 0.87 7.79 -3.09
CA LEU A 162 2.01 7.28 -3.83
C LEU A 162 2.70 8.44 -4.55
N LEU A 163 4.01 8.54 -4.39
CA LEU A 163 4.82 9.50 -5.15
C LEU A 163 4.86 9.10 -6.63
N PRO A 164 5.02 10.07 -7.55
CA PRO A 164 5.18 9.82 -8.98
C PRO A 164 6.29 8.83 -9.32
#